data_AF-A0A3B4BLH4-F1
#
_entry.id   AF-A0A3B4BLH4-F1
#
_cell.length_a   1.000
_cell.length_b   1.000
_cell.length_c   1.000
_cell.angle_alpha   90.00
_cell.angle_beta   90.00
_cell.angle_gamma   90.00
#
_symmetry.space_group_name_H-M   'P 1'
#
loop_
_entity.id
_entity.type
_entity.pdbx_description
1 polymer ?
#
loop_
_entity_poly.entity_id
_entity_poly.type
_entity_poly.pdbx_seq_one_letter_code
_entity_poly.pdbx_strand_id
1 'polypeptide(L)'
;MSKKESSPSACFWESPETLAQLEVVRQWIGKHYKKYVLVDSPSCQTLSMVTLQLLQFQEDVFGKQAANPALTKLPAQCFMDLRPGGGLCHILGIAYKFKMEQGWYVLKVIYCLFLVFLLHISMSYITLQAEV
;
A
#
# COMPACT_ATOMS: atom_id res chain seq x y z
N MET A 1 -15.59 3.10 25.05
CA MET A 1 -14.25 3.65 24.68
C MET A 1 -13.91 3.15 23.28
N SER A 2 -14.56 3.68 22.25
CA SER A 2 -14.39 3.19 20.88
C SER A 2 -13.08 3.74 20.32
N LYS A 3 -12.04 2.90 20.27
CA LYS A 3 -10.80 3.18 19.52
C LYS A 3 -11.18 3.31 18.05
N LYS A 4 -11.46 4.54 17.65
CA LYS A 4 -11.60 4.95 16.27
C LYS A 4 -10.28 4.55 15.61
N GLU A 5 -10.30 3.53 14.75
CA GLU A 5 -9.17 3.10 13.90
C GLU A 5 -8.83 4.24 12.93
N SER A 6 -8.37 5.36 13.48
CA SER A 6 -7.82 6.48 12.75
C SER A 6 -6.57 5.95 12.08
N SER A 7 -6.56 5.93 10.75
CA SER A 7 -5.35 5.77 9.98
C SER A 7 -4.22 6.60 10.59
N PRO A 8 -2.99 6.07 10.66
CA PRO A 8 -1.85 6.80 11.21
C PRO A 8 -1.71 8.18 10.54
N SER A 9 -1.56 9.22 11.35
CA SER A 9 -1.44 10.61 10.88
C SER A 9 -0.15 10.83 10.10
N ALA A 10 -0.07 11.93 9.34
CA ALA A 10 1.14 12.32 8.59
C ALA A 10 2.41 12.25 9.46
N CYS A 11 2.34 12.76 10.69
CA CYS A 11 3.45 12.73 11.64
C CYS A 11 3.96 11.33 11.97
N PHE A 12 3.13 10.29 11.93
CA PHE A 12 3.59 8.91 12.13
C PHE A 12 4.49 8.45 10.98
N TRP A 13 4.07 8.72 9.74
CA TRP A 13 4.79 8.34 8.53
C TRP A 13 6.07 9.16 8.30
N GLU A 14 6.10 10.38 8.82
CA GLU A 14 7.27 11.26 8.79
C GLU A 14 8.25 11.00 9.96
N SER A 15 7.86 10.18 10.94
CA SER A 15 8.69 9.92 12.12
C SER A 15 9.96 9.13 11.75
N PRO A 16 11.11 9.41 12.41
CA PRO A 16 12.36 8.70 12.15
C PRO A 16 12.26 7.20 12.45
N GLU A 17 11.43 6.81 13.43
CA GLU A 17 11.19 5.41 13.77
C GLU A 17 10.47 4.67 12.63
N THR A 18 9.43 5.27 12.05
CA THR A 18 8.72 4.69 10.90
C THR A 18 9.61 4.68 9.65
N LEU A 19 10.41 5.72 9.43
CA LEU A 19 11.38 5.75 8.33
C LEU A 19 12.45 4.65 8.45
N ALA A 20 12.89 4.34 9.66
CA ALA A 20 13.79 3.22 9.93
C ALA A 20 13.11 1.87 9.61
N GLN A 21 11.84 1.70 9.95
CA GLN A 21 11.09 0.48 9.59
C GLN A 21 10.85 0.38 8.07
N LEU A 22 10.66 1.51 7.39
CA LEU A 22 10.53 1.57 5.93
C LEU A 22 11.80 1.16 5.18
N GLU A 23 12.98 1.14 5.83
CA GLU A 23 14.19 0.56 5.23
C GLU A 23 13.99 -0.91 4.87
N VAL A 24 13.34 -1.68 5.73
CA VAL A 24 13.07 -3.11 5.50
C VAL A 24 12.14 -3.29 4.30
N VAL A 25 11.11 -2.44 4.22
CA VAL A 25 10.17 -2.39 3.10
C VAL A 25 10.88 -2.03 1.79
N ARG A 26 11.73 -1.00 1.83
CA ARG A 26 12.54 -0.55 0.70
C ARG A 26 13.43 -1.67 0.17
N GLN A 27 14.13 -2.37 1.07
CA GLN A 27 14.99 -3.49 0.69
C GLN A 27 14.19 -4.64 0.08
N TRP A 28 13.04 -4.97 0.66
CA TRP A 28 12.19 -6.05 0.16
C TRP A 28 11.66 -5.74 -1.25
N ILE A 29 11.15 -4.52 -1.48
CA ILE A 29 10.68 -4.09 -2.80
C ILE A 29 11.86 -4.04 -3.79
N GLY A 30 13.03 -3.57 -3.34
CA GLY A 30 14.28 -3.57 -4.11
C GLY A 30 14.68 -4.97 -4.60
N LYS A 31 14.36 -6.01 -3.83
CA LYS A 31 14.65 -7.41 -4.17
C LYS A 31 13.57 -8.03 -5.06
N HIS A 32 12.29 -7.90 -4.69
CA HIS A 32 11.18 -8.59 -5.35
C HIS A 32 10.62 -7.84 -6.56
N TYR A 33 10.68 -6.51 -6.55
CA TYR A 33 10.19 -5.63 -7.61
C TYR A 33 11.34 -4.89 -8.31
N LYS A 34 12.55 -5.45 -8.27
CA LYS A 34 13.80 -4.84 -8.75
C LYS A 34 13.64 -4.16 -10.11
N LYS A 35 13.02 -4.83 -11.09
CA LYS A 35 12.83 -4.30 -12.45
C LYS A 35 11.98 -3.02 -12.52
N TYR A 36 11.14 -2.76 -11.52
CA TYR A 36 10.26 -1.59 -11.46
C TYR A 36 10.80 -0.47 -10.55
N VAL A 37 11.68 -0.79 -9.61
CA VAL A 37 12.32 0.20 -8.72
C VAL A 37 13.76 0.54 -9.11
N LEU A 38 14.31 -0.10 -10.14
CA LEU A 38 15.67 0.18 -10.62
C LEU A 38 15.80 1.57 -11.24
N VAL A 39 14.78 2.00 -11.99
CA VAL A 39 14.78 3.30 -12.70
C VAL A 39 14.57 4.47 -11.74
N ASP A 40 13.84 4.23 -10.65
CA ASP A 40 13.55 5.24 -9.63
C ASP A 40 13.60 4.56 -8.25
N SER A 41 14.82 4.35 -7.75
CA SER A 41 15.06 3.67 -6.48
C SER A 41 14.48 4.51 -5.34
N PRO A 42 13.40 4.05 -4.70
CA PRO A 42 12.67 4.91 -3.79
C PRO A 42 13.43 5.10 -2.48
N SER A 43 13.50 6.33 -2.00
CA SER A 43 13.97 6.63 -0.65
C SER A 43 12.89 6.26 0.38
N CYS A 44 13.27 6.06 1.65
CA CYS A 44 12.28 5.82 2.71
C CYS A 44 11.29 6.99 2.84
N GLN A 45 11.74 8.22 2.59
CA GLN A 45 10.88 9.40 2.54
C GLN A 45 9.87 9.32 1.39
N THR A 46 10.31 8.90 0.20
CA THR A 46 9.42 8.70 -0.94
C THR A 46 8.38 7.61 -0.66
N LEU A 47 8.78 6.49 -0.04
CA LEU A 47 7.86 5.42 0.34
C LEU A 47 6.82 5.89 1.36
N SER A 48 7.24 6.67 2.35
CA SER A 48 6.36 7.31 3.32
C SER A 48 5.35 8.23 2.64
N MET A 49 5.81 9.13 1.77
CA MET A 49 4.95 10.05 1.02
C MET A 49 3.95 9.34 0.12
N VAL A 50 4.38 8.30 -0.60
CA VAL A 50 3.47 7.48 -1.43
C VAL A 50 2.42 6.79 -0.56
N THR A 51 2.81 6.28 0.60
CA THR A 51 1.88 5.65 1.55
C THR A 51 0.84 6.64 2.06
N LEU A 52 1.26 7.86 2.41
CA LEU A 52 0.35 8.94 2.81
C LEU A 52 -0.62 9.33 1.69
N GLN A 53 -0.12 9.47 0.47
CA GLN A 53 -0.96 9.76 -0.69
C GLN A 53 -2.00 8.67 -0.93
N LEU A 54 -1.64 7.39 -0.75
CA LEU A 54 -2.57 6.27 -0.86
C LEU A 54 -3.64 6.31 0.24
N LEU A 55 -3.26 6.57 1.50
CA LEU A 55 -4.19 6.69 2.63
C LEU A 55 -5.16 7.85 2.43
N GLN A 56 -4.64 9.03 2.06
CA GLN A 56 -5.44 10.24 1.86
C GLN A 56 -6.37 10.09 0.66
N PHE A 57 -5.92 9.46 -0.42
CA PHE A 57 -6.77 9.13 -1.55
C PHE A 57 -7.90 8.18 -1.16
N GLN A 58 -7.59 7.14 -0.38
CA GLN A 58 -8.60 6.22 0.11
C GLN A 58 -9.68 6.94 0.93
N GLU A 59 -9.29 7.92 1.76
CA GLU A 59 -10.22 8.75 2.53
C GLU A 59 -11.03 9.71 1.65
N ASP A 60 -10.44 10.32 0.63
CA ASP A 60 -11.12 11.27 -0.25
C ASP A 60 -12.13 10.56 -1.17
N VAL A 61 -11.74 9.42 -1.76
CA VAL A 61 -12.57 8.66 -2.70
C VAL A 61 -13.60 7.79 -1.97
N PHE A 62 -13.20 7.07 -0.92
CA PHE A 62 -14.06 6.10 -0.23
C PHE A 62 -14.53 6.55 1.14
N GLY A 63 -13.99 7.63 1.71
CA GLY A 63 -14.35 8.09 3.06
C GLY A 63 -15.60 8.95 3.11
N LYS A 64 -15.82 9.85 2.14
CA LYS A 64 -16.98 10.77 2.16
C LYS A 64 -18.12 10.38 1.22
N GLN A 65 -17.86 9.58 0.17
CA GLN A 65 -18.84 9.30 -0.88
C GLN A 65 -19.21 7.81 -1.05
N ALA A 66 -18.60 6.90 -0.27
CA ALA A 66 -18.89 5.47 -0.43
C ALA A 66 -20.21 5.08 0.25
N ALA A 67 -21.13 4.48 -0.52
CA ALA A 67 -22.36 3.89 0.00
C ALA A 67 -22.11 2.72 0.97
N ASN A 68 -20.95 2.05 0.88
CA ASN A 68 -20.51 0.98 1.78
C ASN A 68 -19.00 1.10 2.10
N PRO A 69 -18.60 1.97 3.03
CA PRO A 69 -17.20 2.26 3.32
C PRO A 69 -16.41 1.08 3.90
N ALA A 70 -17.08 0.07 4.47
CA ALA A 70 -16.47 -1.12 5.03
C ALA A 70 -15.98 -2.13 3.97
N LEU A 71 -16.51 -2.06 2.74
CA LEU A 71 -16.16 -2.98 1.65
C LEU A 71 -15.21 -2.37 0.63
N THR A 72 -14.93 -1.08 0.71
CA THR A 72 -14.16 -0.36 -0.31
C THR A 72 -12.82 0.19 0.19
N LYS A 73 -12.60 0.18 1.50
CA LYS A 73 -11.35 0.63 2.13
C LYS A 73 -10.46 -0.56 2.43
N LEU A 74 -9.18 -0.46 2.11
CA LEU A 74 -8.20 -1.39 2.66
C LEU A 74 -8.13 -1.21 4.18
N PRO A 75 -8.00 -2.31 4.95
CA PRO A 75 -7.73 -2.23 6.38
C PRO A 75 -6.48 -1.38 6.62
N ALA A 76 -6.55 -0.42 7.54
CA ALA A 76 -5.39 0.38 7.92
C ALA A 76 -4.22 -0.50 8.41
N GLN A 77 -4.53 -1.69 8.93
CA GLN A 77 -3.59 -2.73 9.32
C GLN A 77 -2.67 -3.19 8.18
N CYS A 78 -3.17 -3.25 6.94
CA CYS A 78 -2.33 -3.63 5.78
C CYS A 78 -1.26 -2.58 5.49
N PHE A 79 -1.57 -1.30 5.68
CA PHE A 79 -0.58 -0.22 5.55
C PHE A 79 0.40 -0.21 6.73
N MET A 80 -0.04 -0.60 7.92
CA MET A 80 0.81 -0.67 9.11
C MET A 80 1.67 -1.94 9.20
N ASP A 81 1.55 -2.87 8.25
CA ASP A 81 2.38 -4.07 8.19
C ASP A 81 3.72 -3.80 7.48
N LEU A 82 4.67 -3.28 8.25
CA LEU A 82 6.03 -2.91 7.85
C LEU A 82 7.01 -4.10 7.83
N ARG A 83 6.52 -5.33 8.06
CA ARG A 83 7.36 -6.54 8.04
C ARG A 83 7.84 -6.82 6.61
N PRO A 84 8.98 -7.51 6.44
CA PRO A 84 9.41 -7.95 5.11
C PRO A 84 8.36 -8.88 4.50
N GLY A 85 7.81 -8.51 3.34
CA GLY A 85 6.70 -9.25 2.72
C GLY A 85 5.33 -9.02 3.39
N GLY A 86 5.23 -8.04 4.29
CA GLY A 86 3.97 -7.59 4.87
C GLY A 86 3.10 -6.85 3.86
N GLY A 87 1.89 -6.48 4.30
CA GLY A 87 0.92 -5.76 3.47
C GLY A 87 1.50 -4.55 2.75
N LEU A 88 2.27 -3.69 3.45
CA LEU A 88 2.82 -2.47 2.87
C LEU A 88 3.85 -2.75 1.76
N CYS A 89 4.65 -3.80 1.94
CA CYS A 89 5.63 -4.24 0.94
C CYS A 89 4.96 -4.58 -0.40
N HIS A 90 3.86 -5.33 -0.35
CA HIS A 90 3.10 -5.71 -1.54
C HIS A 90 2.39 -4.50 -2.15
N ILE A 91 1.72 -3.68 -1.34
CA ILE A 91 1.01 -2.47 -1.79
C ILE A 91 1.96 -1.55 -2.58
N LEU A 92 3.10 -1.21 -1.98
CA LEU A 92 4.09 -0.34 -2.61
C LEU A 92 4.74 -1.01 -3.81
N GLY A 93 5.12 -2.29 -3.74
CA GLY A 93 5.70 -3.02 -4.87
C GLY A 93 4.79 -3.01 -6.12
N ILE A 94 3.49 -3.25 -5.92
CA ILE A 94 2.49 -3.20 -6.99
C ILE A 94 2.31 -1.77 -7.50
N ALA A 95 2.24 -0.77 -6.61
CA ALA A 95 2.15 0.63 -7.00
C ALA A 95 3.33 1.06 -7.90
N TYR A 96 4.56 0.65 -7.56
CA TYR A 96 5.74 0.93 -8.39
C TYR A 96 5.74 0.16 -9.71
N LYS A 97 5.29 -1.10 -9.70
CA LYS A 97 5.06 -1.86 -10.94
C LYS A 97 4.12 -1.12 -11.90
N PHE A 98 2.97 -0.69 -11.41
CA PHE A 98 1.98 0.04 -12.22
C PHE A 98 2.49 1.40 -12.68
N LYS A 99 3.14 2.15 -11.80
CA LYS A 99 3.80 3.42 -12.13
C LYS A 99 4.75 3.25 -13.33
N MET A 100 5.52 2.17 -13.37
CA MET A 100 6.44 1.89 -14.46
C MET A 100 5.75 1.44 -15.75
N GLU A 101 4.70 0.62 -15.66
CA GLU A 101 3.99 0.08 -16.84
C GLU A 101 3.03 1.09 -17.49
N GLN A 102 2.43 2.00 -16.71
CA GLN A 102 1.37 2.91 -17.18
C GLN A 102 1.73 4.40 -17.03
N GLY A 103 2.83 4.73 -16.35
CA GLY A 103 3.25 6.10 -16.08
C GLY A 103 2.54 6.76 -14.90
N TRP A 104 3.20 7.73 -14.27
CA TRP A 104 2.69 8.45 -13.08
C TRP A 104 1.41 9.25 -13.33
N TYR A 105 1.21 9.75 -14.55
CA TYR A 105 0.06 10.61 -14.90
C TYR A 105 -1.28 9.86 -14.92
N VAL A 106 -1.26 8.52 -14.94
CA VAL A 106 -2.44 7.66 -14.93
C VAL A 106 -2.71 7.08 -13.55
N LEU A 107 -1.93 7.47 -12.54
CA LEU A 107 -2.14 7.07 -11.15
C LEU A 107 -3.35 7.80 -10.53
N LYS A 108 -4.52 7.67 -11.15
CA LYS A 108 -5.77 7.69 -10.39
C LYS A 108 -5.87 6.30 -9.76
N VAL A 109 -5.33 6.23 -8.56
CA VAL A 109 -5.28 5.16 -7.54
C VAL A 109 -6.53 4.24 -7.45
N ILE A 110 -7.65 4.63 -8.07
CA ILE A 110 -8.86 3.84 -8.39
C ILE A 110 -8.58 2.49 -9.08
N TYR A 111 -7.70 2.40 -10.09
CA TYR A 111 -7.38 1.10 -10.72
C TYR A 111 -6.49 0.22 -9.84
N CYS A 112 -5.63 0.84 -9.03
CA CYS A 112 -4.73 0.15 -8.12
C CYS A 112 -5.52 -0.52 -6.98
N LEU A 113 -6.55 0.15 -6.45
CA LEU A 113 -7.46 -0.44 -5.48
C LEU A 113 -8.38 -1.52 -6.08
N PHE A 114 -8.79 -1.39 -7.35
CA PHE A 114 -9.53 -2.43 -8.07
C PHE A 114 -8.68 -3.71 -8.30
N LEU A 115 -7.38 -3.55 -8.56
CA LEU A 115 -6.40 -4.64 -8.65
C LEU A 115 -6.03 -5.24 -7.29
N VAL A 116 -6.00 -4.45 -6.23
CA VAL A 116 -5.82 -4.96 -4.87
C VAL A 116 -7.06 -5.75 -4.42
N PHE A 117 -8.27 -5.40 -4.88
CA PHE A 117 -9.48 -6.21 -4.73
C PHE A 117 -9.39 -7.56 -5.49
N LEU A 118 -8.84 -7.57 -6.71
CA LEU A 118 -8.53 -8.81 -7.46
C LEU A 118 -7.41 -9.64 -6.81
N LEU A 119 -6.46 -9.00 -6.13
CA LEU A 119 -5.43 -9.67 -5.34
C LEU A 119 -5.96 -10.21 -4.01
N HIS A 120 -6.97 -9.58 -3.40
CA HIS A 120 -7.68 -10.16 -2.26
C HIS A 120 -8.42 -11.45 -2.68
N ILE A 121 -9.08 -11.45 -3.84
CA ILE A 121 -9.63 -12.67 -4.47
C ILE A 121 -8.54 -13.71 -4.74
N SER A 122 -7.37 -13.30 -5.26
CA SER A 122 -6.26 -14.23 -5.55
C SER A 122 -5.55 -14.75 -4.29
N MET A 123 -5.44 -13.97 -3.21
CA MET A 123 -4.89 -14.42 -1.93
C MET A 123 -5.86 -15.37 -1.22
N SER A 124 -7.17 -15.12 -1.30
CA SER A 124 -8.16 -16.13 -0.90
C SER A 124 -8.05 -17.42 -1.72
N TYR A 125 -7.81 -17.33 -3.03
CA TYR A 125 -7.62 -18.50 -3.90
C TYR A 125 -6.31 -19.26 -3.63
N ILE A 126 -5.22 -18.56 -3.35
CA ILE A 126 -3.92 -19.15 -3.00
C ILE A 126 -3.94 -19.80 -1.62
N THR A 127 -4.63 -19.21 -0.64
CA THR A 127 -4.86 -19.85 0.67
C THR A 127 -5.77 -21.07 0.54
N LEU A 128 -6.82 -21.03 -0.29
CA LEU A 128 -7.72 -22.18 -0.52
C LEU A 128 -7.02 -23.36 -1.22
N GLN A 129 -5.99 -23.09 -2.03
CA GLN A 129 -5.22 -24.13 -2.73
C GLN A 129 -3.99 -24.61 -1.95
N ALA A 130 -3.70 -24.01 -0.79
CA ALA A 130 -2.69 -24.47 0.15
C ALA A 130 -3.27 -25.40 1.24
N GLU A 131 -4.60 -25.58 1.28
CA GLU A 131 -5.32 -26.47 2.20
C GLU A 131 -5.90 -27.73 1.52
N VAL A 132 -5.60 -27.98 0.24
CA VAL A 132 -5.96 -29.21 -0.52
C VAL A 132 -4.72 -30.01 -0.89
#